data_AF-A0A9J6FEM2-F1
#
_entry.id   AF-A0A9J6FEM2-F1
#
_cell.length_a   1.000
_cell.length_b   1.000
_cell.length_c   1.000
_cell.angle_alpha   90.00
_cell.angle_beta   90.00
_cell.angle_gamma   90.00
#
_symmetry.space_group_name_H-M   'P 1'
#
loop_
_entity.id
_entity.type
_entity.pdbx_description
1 polymer ?
#
loop_
_entity_poly.entity_id
_entity_poly.type
_entity_poly.pdbx_seq_one_letter_code
_entity_poly.pdbx_strand_id
1 'polypeptide(L)'
;MRGFGDFLDCRRICFVDSPPRDSVCDMCGECAAHSNRLPCGHTVCVPCSGVAQLRFPSGRSVPRCPVDKRWFFQATDYLLRPSAQARMWRLRVRCINASGGCRFVGPLHELERHCRFVCEYVPVSGGNACKRSDIVSEIFADLG
;
A
#
# COMPACT_ATOMS: atom_id res chain seq x y z
N MET A 1 0.08 -3.84 3.26
CA MET A 1 -0.57 -3.87 1.93
C MET A 1 -2.08 -3.92 2.14
N ARG A 2 -2.90 -3.35 1.24
CA ARG A 2 -4.37 -3.33 1.36
C ARG A 2 -5.10 -3.57 0.03
N GLY A 3 -6.23 -4.30 0.05
CA GLY A 3 -7.07 -4.57 -1.12
C GLY A 3 -6.61 -5.76 -1.98
N PHE A 4 -5.86 -6.69 -1.39
CA PHE A 4 -5.37 -7.92 -2.03
C PHE A 4 -5.91 -9.18 -1.36
N GLY A 5 -7.03 -9.05 -0.64
CA GLY A 5 -7.67 -10.13 0.11
C GLY A 5 -7.10 -10.29 1.50
N ASP A 6 -7.89 -10.89 2.39
CA ASP A 6 -7.63 -10.94 3.83
C ASP A 6 -6.30 -11.60 4.20
N PHE A 7 -5.79 -12.50 3.35
CA PHE A 7 -4.52 -13.18 3.61
C PHE A 7 -3.31 -12.24 3.47
N LEU A 8 -3.29 -11.44 2.40
CA LEU A 8 -2.18 -10.55 2.07
C LEU A 8 -2.35 -9.18 2.72
N ASP A 9 -3.59 -8.77 2.94
CA ASP A 9 -3.92 -7.57 3.70
C ASP A 9 -3.34 -7.70 5.11
N CYS A 10 -2.75 -6.61 5.61
CA CYS A 10 -2.01 -6.57 6.88
C CYS A 10 -0.67 -7.34 6.92
N ARG A 11 -0.23 -7.97 5.82
CA ARG A 11 1.11 -8.55 5.74
C ARG A 11 2.10 -7.60 5.07
N ARG A 12 3.36 -7.70 5.50
CA ARG A 12 4.48 -7.06 4.83
C ARG A 12 4.87 -7.90 3.63
N ILE A 13 4.67 -7.34 2.45
CA ILE A 13 5.05 -7.98 1.19
C ILE A 13 6.37 -7.37 0.72
N CYS A 14 7.32 -8.23 0.36
CA CYS A 14 8.60 -7.83 -0.18
C CYS A 14 8.55 -7.87 -1.70
N PHE A 15 8.40 -6.70 -2.33
CA PHE A 15 8.52 -6.59 -3.77
C PHE A 15 9.97 -6.79 -4.21
N VAL A 16 10.15 -7.43 -5.35
CA VAL A 16 11.46 -7.51 -6.01
C VAL A 16 11.69 -6.27 -6.85
N ASP A 17 10.63 -5.78 -7.51
CA ASP A 17 10.65 -4.63 -8.39
C ASP A 17 9.83 -3.50 -7.75
N SER A 18 10.27 -2.23 -7.91
CA SER A 18 9.60 -1.09 -7.27
C SER A 18 8.13 -0.98 -7.69
N PRO A 19 7.19 -0.91 -6.74
CA PRO A 19 5.77 -0.80 -7.06
C PRO A 19 5.47 0.57 -7.70
N PRO A 20 4.41 0.68 -8.53
CA PRO A 20 3.98 1.96 -9.08
C PRO A 20 3.81 3.02 -7.99
N ARG A 21 4.32 4.23 -8.19
CA ARG A 21 4.21 5.32 -7.20
C ARG A 21 2.76 5.60 -6.79
N ASP A 22 1.80 5.45 -7.71
CA ASP A 22 0.37 5.64 -7.46
C ASP A 22 -0.29 4.47 -6.71
N SER A 23 0.46 3.42 -6.40
CA SER A 23 0.04 2.33 -5.51
C SER A 23 0.49 2.51 -4.07
N VAL A 24 1.47 3.37 -3.80
CA VAL A 24 1.98 3.62 -2.44
C VAL A 24 1.22 4.78 -1.81
N CYS A 25 0.68 4.57 -0.61
CA CYS A 25 0.00 5.61 0.15
C CYS A 25 1.03 6.56 0.78
N ASP A 26 0.96 7.85 0.47
CA ASP A 26 1.84 8.89 1.02
C ASP A 26 1.66 9.10 2.54
N MET A 27 0.54 8.64 3.12
CA MET A 27 0.28 8.75 4.57
C MET A 27 0.88 7.59 5.37
N CYS A 28 0.66 6.34 4.95
CA CYS A 28 1.09 5.16 5.71
C CYS A 28 2.32 4.45 5.13
N GLY A 29 2.70 4.79 3.89
CA GLY A 29 3.80 4.18 3.15
C GLY A 29 3.49 2.78 2.61
N GLU A 30 2.25 2.29 2.75
CA GLU A 30 1.89 0.96 2.27
C GLU A 30 1.32 0.97 0.85
N CYS A 31 1.62 -0.10 0.12
CA CYS A 31 0.99 -0.37 -1.17
C CYS A 31 -0.50 -0.73 -1.00
N ALA A 32 -1.36 -0.20 -1.87
CA ALA A 32 -2.79 -0.47 -1.88
C ALA A 32 -3.31 -0.71 -3.32
N ALA A 33 -4.23 -1.66 -3.47
CA ALA A 33 -4.89 -1.96 -4.74
C ALA A 33 -5.74 -0.77 -5.24
N HIS A 34 -6.27 -0.01 -4.28
CA HIS A 34 -7.12 1.16 -4.50
C HIS A 34 -6.58 2.35 -3.72
N SER A 35 -6.41 3.46 -4.42
CA SER A 35 -5.94 4.72 -3.87
C SER A 35 -6.68 5.88 -4.52
N ASN A 36 -6.80 6.96 -3.77
CA ASN A 36 -7.32 8.24 -4.22
C ASN A 36 -6.15 9.19 -4.42
N ARG A 37 -6.10 9.86 -5.57
CA ARG A 37 -5.21 11.01 -5.76
C ARG A 37 -5.96 12.27 -5.36
N LEU A 38 -5.42 12.97 -4.37
CA LEU A 38 -5.95 14.22 -3.84
C LEU A 38 -5.57 15.41 -4.71
N PRO A 39 -6.30 16.54 -4.64
CA PRO A 39 -6.00 17.77 -5.40
C PRO A 39 -4.61 18.32 -5.14
N CYS A 40 -4.09 18.13 -3.93
CA CYS A 40 -2.72 18.50 -3.56
C CYS A 40 -1.65 17.60 -4.19
N GLY A 41 -2.01 16.57 -4.96
CA GLY A 41 -1.10 15.66 -5.64
C GLY A 41 -0.79 14.36 -4.90
N HIS A 42 -1.04 14.32 -3.58
CA HIS A 42 -0.83 13.14 -2.72
C HIS A 42 -1.75 11.97 -3.08
N THR A 43 -1.20 10.76 -3.03
CA THR A 43 -1.90 9.49 -3.19
C THR A 43 -2.17 8.88 -1.82
N VAL A 44 -3.43 8.56 -1.51
CA VAL A 44 -3.81 7.97 -0.22
C VAL A 44 -4.68 6.72 -0.43
N CYS A 45 -4.43 5.65 0.33
CA CYS A 45 -5.29 4.46 0.26
C CYS A 45 -6.70 4.75 0.80
N VAL A 46 -7.68 3.95 0.38
CA VAL A 46 -9.11 4.16 0.76
C VAL A 46 -9.30 4.32 2.28
N PRO A 47 -8.70 3.49 3.15
CA PRO A 47 -8.84 3.69 4.60
C PRO A 47 -8.25 5.01 5.12
N CYS A 48 -7.09 5.43 4.60
CA CYS A 48 -6.47 6.70 4.96
C CYS A 48 -7.27 7.90 4.42
N SER A 49 -7.97 7.74 3.30
CA SER A 49 -8.85 8.79 2.76
C SER A 49 -10.09 9.03 3.63
N GLY A 50 -10.58 8.04 4.38
CA GLY A 50 -11.64 8.24 5.37
C GLY A 50 -11.23 9.18 6.51
N VAL A 51 -9.94 9.22 6.85
CA VAL A 51 -9.36 10.12 7.86
C VAL A 51 -9.19 11.55 7.31
N ALA A 52 -9.28 11.73 6.00
CA ALA A 52 -9.22 13.04 5.35
C ALA A 52 -10.47 13.91 5.59
N GLN A 53 -11.41 13.48 6.43
CA GLN A 53 -12.65 14.21 6.73
C GLN A 53 -12.62 14.67 8.19
N LEU A 54 -12.39 15.97 8.41
CA LEU A 54 -12.59 16.56 9.74
C LEU A 54 -14.08 16.79 9.94
N ARG A 55 -14.68 16.11 10.93
CA ARG A 55 -16.06 16.35 11.36
C ARG A 55 -16.09 17.49 12.37
N PHE A 56 -16.78 18.56 12.04
CA PHE A 56 -17.08 19.65 12.98
C PHE A 56 -18.24 19.26 13.90
N PRO A 57 -18.35 19.86 15.10
CA PRO A 57 -19.50 19.68 16.00
C PRO A 57 -20.86 20.03 15.34
N SER A 58 -20.83 20.85 14.30
CA SER A 58 -21.98 21.21 13.46
C SER A 58 -22.41 20.12 12.47
N GLY A 59 -21.74 18.97 12.44
CA GLY A 59 -22.00 17.88 11.50
C GLY A 59 -21.41 18.08 10.11
N ARG A 60 -20.83 19.25 9.80
CA ARG A 60 -20.09 19.49 8.55
C ARG A 60 -18.80 18.66 8.54
N SER A 61 -18.54 17.98 7.44
CA SER A 61 -17.20 17.48 7.12
C SER A 61 -16.55 18.39 6.09
N VAL A 62 -15.34 18.86 6.39
CA VAL A 62 -14.53 19.55 5.37
C VAL A 62 -13.36 18.63 5.01
N PRO A 63 -13.23 18.28 3.72
CA PRO A 63 -12.15 17.43 3.29
C PRO A 63 -10.80 18.12 3.45
N ARG A 64 -9.82 17.44 4.04
CA ARG A 64 -8.47 17.93 4.32
C ARG A 64 -7.47 16.82 4.04
N CYS A 65 -6.40 17.13 3.34
CA CYS A 65 -5.34 16.16 3.08
C CYS A 65 -4.77 15.60 4.40
N PRO A 66 -4.67 14.26 4.56
CA PRO A 66 -4.10 13.70 5.78
C PRO A 66 -2.57 13.89 5.87
N VAL A 67 -1.91 14.18 4.75
CA VAL A 67 -0.44 14.36 4.63
C VAL A 67 -0.04 15.81 4.93
N ASP A 68 -0.34 16.74 4.03
CA ASP A 68 0.07 18.16 4.13
C ASP A 68 -0.97 19.05 4.81
N LYS A 69 -2.11 18.46 5.20
CA LYS A 69 -3.15 19.15 5.94
C LYS A 69 -3.81 20.30 5.16
N ARG A 70 -3.70 20.36 3.84
CA ARG A 70 -4.42 21.35 3.01
C ARG A 70 -5.92 21.05 2.95
N TRP A 71 -6.75 22.08 3.06
CA TRP A 71 -8.20 21.97 2.93
C TRP A 71 -8.61 21.87 1.46
N PHE A 72 -9.65 21.08 1.20
CA PHE A 72 -10.32 20.99 -0.09
C PHE A 72 -11.70 21.62 0.07
N PHE A 73 -11.94 22.72 -0.67
CA PHE A 73 -13.21 23.46 -0.56
C PHE A 73 -14.31 22.86 -1.42
N GLN A 74 -13.98 21.89 -2.29
CA GLN A 74 -14.93 21.14 -3.11
C GLN A 74 -14.74 19.64 -2.85
N ALA A 75 -15.84 18.95 -2.53
CA ALA A 75 -15.82 17.51 -2.24
C ALA A 75 -15.66 16.64 -3.49
N THR A 76 -15.74 17.23 -4.69
CA THR A 76 -15.69 16.55 -5.98
C THR A 76 -14.28 16.31 -6.52
N ASP A 77 -13.24 16.82 -5.87
CA ASP A 77 -11.90 16.85 -6.48
C ASP A 77 -11.08 15.57 -6.25
N TYR A 78 -11.69 14.52 -5.70
CA TYR A 78 -11.03 13.23 -5.53
C TYR A 78 -10.99 12.47 -6.86
N LEU A 79 -9.80 12.22 -7.36
CA LEU A 79 -9.61 11.34 -8.50
C LEU A 79 -9.33 9.94 -7.97
N LEU A 80 -10.36 9.07 -8.00
CA LEU A 80 -10.15 7.64 -7.82
C LEU A 80 -9.25 7.18 -8.97
N ARG A 81 -8.07 6.67 -8.64
CA ARG A 81 -7.19 6.13 -9.67
C ARG A 81 -7.72 4.77 -10.10
N PRO A 82 -7.64 4.43 -11.40
CA PRO A 82 -7.88 3.06 -11.85
C PRO A 82 -7.06 2.10 -11.00
N SER A 83 -7.64 0.94 -10.68
CA SER A 83 -7.02 0.02 -9.72
C SER A 83 -5.57 -0.27 -10.11
N ALA A 84 -4.63 0.08 -9.24
CA ALA A 84 -3.24 -0.35 -9.39
C ALA A 84 -3.14 -1.88 -9.30
N GLN A 85 -4.19 -2.51 -8.76
CA GLN A 85 -4.37 -3.95 -8.62
C GLN A 85 -3.89 -4.74 -9.84
N ALA A 86 -4.40 -4.51 -11.06
CA ALA A 86 -4.01 -5.32 -12.22
C ALA A 86 -2.49 -5.26 -12.51
N ARG A 87 -1.87 -4.08 -12.34
CA ARG A 87 -0.42 -3.91 -12.49
C ARG A 87 0.34 -4.56 -11.33
N MET A 88 -0.16 -4.40 -10.12
CA MET A 88 0.45 -4.95 -8.91
C MET A 88 0.40 -6.49 -8.85
N TRP A 89 -0.66 -7.12 -9.34
CA TRP A 89 -0.81 -8.59 -9.37
C TRP A 89 0.31 -9.29 -10.13
N ARG A 90 0.92 -8.59 -11.09
CA ARG A 90 2.02 -9.10 -11.92
C ARG A 90 3.41 -8.78 -11.36
N LEU A 91 3.51 -7.89 -10.37
CA LEU A 91 4.79 -7.57 -9.76
C LEU A 91 5.36 -8.79 -9.05
N ARG A 92 6.68 -8.97 -9.16
CA ARG A 92 7.36 -10.06 -8.48
C ARG A 92 7.53 -9.73 -7.01
N VAL A 93 7.31 -10.75 -6.18
CA VAL A 93 7.40 -10.67 -4.73
C VAL A 93 8.16 -11.87 -4.18
N ARG A 94 8.82 -11.68 -3.05
CA ARG A 94 9.36 -12.76 -2.24
C ARG A 94 8.28 -13.31 -1.30
N CYS A 95 8.39 -14.58 -0.96
CA CYS A 95 7.53 -15.17 0.07
C CYS A 95 7.64 -14.40 1.40
N ILE A 96 6.51 -14.27 2.10
CA ILE A 96 6.48 -13.68 3.45
C ILE A 96 7.34 -14.45 4.47
N ASN A 97 7.64 -15.72 4.18
CA ASN A 97 8.49 -16.60 4.99
C ASN A 97 9.92 -16.67 4.46
N ALA A 98 10.35 -15.73 3.61
CA ALA A 98 11.70 -15.73 3.04
C ALA A 98 12.81 -15.65 4.11
N SER A 99 12.56 -14.94 5.22
CA SER A 99 13.47 -14.92 6.38
C SER A 99 13.64 -16.29 7.06
N GLY A 100 12.64 -17.17 6.93
CA GLY A 100 12.70 -18.55 7.41
C GLY A 100 13.41 -19.50 6.45
N GLY A 101 13.80 -19.05 5.26
CA GLY A 101 14.50 -19.85 4.25
C GLY A 101 13.70 -20.13 2.98
N CYS A 102 12.43 -19.71 2.90
CA CYS A 102 11.64 -19.88 1.68
C CYS A 102 12.24 -19.08 0.51
N ARG A 103 12.52 -19.76 -0.61
CA ARG A 103 13.14 -19.13 -1.80
C ARG A 103 12.15 -18.72 -2.88
N PHE A 104 10.85 -18.82 -2.62
CA PHE A 104 9.85 -18.44 -3.62
C PHE A 104 9.99 -16.97 -4.01
N VAL A 105 10.10 -16.76 -5.31
CA VAL A 105 10.00 -15.47 -6.00
C VAL A 105 9.05 -15.67 -7.16
N GLY A 106 7.94 -14.95 -7.17
CA GLY A 106 6.89 -15.12 -8.17
C GLY A 106 5.95 -13.93 -8.19
N PRO A 107 4.95 -13.93 -9.08
CA PRO A 107 4.02 -12.81 -9.17
C PRO A 107 3.13 -12.74 -7.91
N LEU A 108 2.75 -11.52 -7.53
CA LEU A 108 1.96 -11.25 -6.31
C LEU A 108 0.69 -12.11 -6.22
N HIS A 109 0.01 -12.33 -7.34
CA HIS A 109 -1.22 -13.12 -7.36
C HIS A 109 -1.05 -14.60 -7.02
N GLU A 110 0.16 -15.14 -7.17
CA GLU A 110 0.46 -16.53 -6.79
C GLU A 110 0.91 -16.65 -5.33
N LEU A 111 1.24 -15.52 -4.68
CA LEU A 111 1.83 -15.53 -3.35
C LEU A 111 0.92 -16.16 -2.30
N GLU A 112 -0.38 -15.84 -2.32
CA GLU A 112 -1.35 -16.41 -1.39
C GLU A 112 -1.46 -17.93 -1.54
N ARG A 113 -1.62 -18.40 -2.79
CA ARG A 113 -1.66 -19.83 -3.10
C ARG A 113 -0.38 -20.52 -2.62
N HIS A 114 0.78 -19.94 -2.91
CA HIS A 114 2.06 -20.46 -2.44
C HIS A 114 2.08 -20.58 -0.91
N CYS A 115 1.77 -19.50 -0.18
CA CYS A 115 1.87 -19.49 1.27
C CYS A 115 0.90 -20.45 1.96
N ARG A 116 -0.28 -20.70 1.38
CA ARG A 116 -1.29 -21.59 1.98
C ARG A 116 -1.07 -23.06 1.68
N PHE A 117 -0.61 -23.39 0.47
CA PHE A 117 -0.69 -24.75 -0.04
C PHE A 117 0.65 -25.35 -0.46
N VAL A 118 1.70 -24.54 -0.58
CA VAL A 118 3.01 -24.98 -1.11
C VAL A 118 4.16 -24.68 -0.16
N CYS A 119 4.06 -23.61 0.63
CA CYS A 119 5.15 -23.17 1.48
C CYS A 119 5.33 -24.11 2.69
N GLU A 120 6.48 -24.77 2.74
CA GLU A 120 6.89 -25.63 3.86
C GLU A 120 7.46 -24.84 5.05
N TYR A 121 7.66 -23.53 4.88
CA TYR A 121 8.21 -22.65 5.91
C TYR A 121 7.09 -21.92 6.65
N VAL A 122 7.25 -21.74 7.96
CA VAL A 122 6.30 -21.00 8.80
C VAL A 122 6.68 -19.52 8.92
N PRO A 123 5.72 -18.64 9.23
CA PRO A 123 5.99 -17.25 9.56
C PRO A 123 6.91 -17.16 10.78
N VAL A 124 8.09 -16.59 10.60
CA VAL A 124 9.00 -16.33 11.73
C VAL A 124 8.53 -15.04 12.40
N SER A 125 7.98 -15.15 13.61
CA SER A 125 7.66 -13.99 14.46
C SER A 125 8.93 -13.17 14.69
N GLY A 126 9.01 -11.96 14.11
CA GLY A 126 10.15 -11.05 14.27
C GLY A 126 11.23 -11.13 13.18
N GLY A 127 11.06 -11.93 12.12
CA GLY A 127 11.98 -11.96 10.99
C GLY A 127 11.86 -10.70 10.12
N ASN A 128 12.83 -9.78 10.24
CA ASN A 128 12.98 -8.60 9.39
C ASN A 128 13.28 -8.97 7.93
N ALA A 129 12.30 -9.47 7.18
CA ALA A 129 12.53 -9.87 5.78
C ALA A 129 12.58 -8.67 4.81
N CYS A 130 11.94 -7.54 5.15
CA CYS A 130 12.10 -6.27 4.45
C CYS A 130 12.28 -5.18 5.50
N LYS A 131 13.24 -4.27 5.32
CA LYS A 131 13.26 -3.04 6.11
C LYS A 131 12.20 -2.10 5.53
N ARG A 132 11.70 -1.15 6.34
CA ARG A 132 10.69 -0.18 5.88
C ARG A 132 11.26 0.75 4.80
N SER A 133 12.58 0.89 4.81
CA SER A 133 13.39 1.57 3.81
C SER A 133 13.25 0.98 2.40
N ASP A 134 13.08 -0.33 2.25
CA ASP A 134 13.23 -0.94 0.92
C ASP A 134 12.02 -0.67 -0.01
N ILE A 135 10.91 -0.17 0.56
CA ILE A 135 9.70 0.25 -0.18
C ILE A 135 9.61 1.78 -0.29
N VAL A 136 10.27 2.51 0.60
CA VAL A 136 10.07 3.95 0.81
C VAL A 136 11.30 4.76 0.37
N SER A 137 12.51 4.27 0.62
CA SER A 137 13.75 5.03 0.44
C SER A 137 14.08 5.37 -1.02
N GLU A 138 13.59 4.60 -2.00
CA GLU A 138 13.82 4.94 -3.42
C GLU A 138 12.75 5.87 -4.00
N ILE A 139 11.56 5.98 -3.39
CA ILE A 139 10.47 6.82 -3.92
C ILE A 139 10.61 8.29 -3.47
N PHE A 140 11.34 8.54 -2.37
CA PHE A 140 11.56 9.89 -1.83
C PHE A 140 12.92 10.51 -2.21
N ALA A 141 13.76 9.81 -2.99
CA ALA A 141 15.05 10.35 -3.45
C ALA A 141 14.93 11.39 -4.59
N ASP A 142 13.78 11.46 -5.27
CA ASP A 142 13.56 12.37 -6.40
C ASP A 142 12.76 13.65 -6.05
N LEU A 143 12.69 14.01 -4.76
CA LEU A 143 12.17 15.32 -4.34
C LEU A 143 13.36 16.24 -3.98
N GLY A 144 14.14 16.58 -5.00
CA GLY A 144 15.02 17.75 -5.03
C GLY A 144 14.34 18.90 -5.75
#